data_AF-A0A2X4TQX6-F1
#
_entry.id   AF-A0A2X4TQX6-F1
#
_cell.length_a   1.000
_cell.length_b   1.000
_cell.length_c   1.000
_cell.angle_alpha   90.00
_cell.angle_beta   90.00
_cell.angle_gamma   90.00
#
_symmetry.space_group_name_H-M   'P 1'
#
loop_
_entity.id
_entity.type
_entity.pdbx_description
1 polymer ?
#
loop_
_entity_poly.entity_id
_entity_poly.type
_entity_poly.pdbx_seq_one_letter_code
_entity_poly.pdbx_strand_id
1 'polypeptide(L)'
;MIPPHMRTESRMTAPVLSLGEVTDLSANITSWSVNIAWKAEAVDDEFDIDIVAFLLGSDEKVDTDDDFVFYNNPLFDDGVVELTIDGSSEQCVRVDLASLPAECERIAIAAAIDGDRTFGDLGAVSVSVDSDEGTAATFVLDAGTTERTMVLTEIYRRAGKWRLRAVGQGYDDGLAALAVRYGVDVDA
;
A
#
# COMPACT_ATOMS: atom_id res chain seq x y z
N MET A 1 23.61 21.46 39.76
CA MET A 1 24.49 21.32 38.58
C MET A 1 24.04 20.05 37.86
N ILE A 2 23.34 20.18 36.74
CA ILE A 2 22.75 19.05 35.99
C ILE A 2 23.77 18.62 34.92
N PRO A 3 24.09 17.32 34.78
CA PRO A 3 25.12 16.87 33.83
C PRO A 3 24.69 16.99 32.36
N PRO A 4 25.64 17.17 31.42
CA PRO A 4 25.40 17.62 30.04
C PRO A 4 25.08 16.51 29.02
N HIS A 5 24.50 15.37 29.42
CA HIS A 5 24.17 14.27 28.50
C HIS A 5 22.71 13.83 28.63
N MET A 6 21.78 14.78 28.57
CA MET A 6 20.39 14.45 28.27
C MET A 6 20.00 15.23 27.02
N ARG A 7 20.70 14.94 25.93
CA ARG A 7 20.18 15.22 24.59
C ARG A 7 19.02 14.26 24.44
N THR A 8 17.83 14.70 24.80
CA THR A 8 16.59 14.04 24.42
C THR A 8 16.62 13.98 22.90
N GLU A 9 17.00 12.83 22.35
CA GLU A 9 16.71 12.50 20.97
C GLU A 9 15.20 12.69 20.86
N SER A 10 14.81 13.76 20.17
CA SER A 10 13.42 13.98 19.84
C SER A 10 13.05 12.81 18.95
N ARG A 11 12.41 11.80 19.53
CA ARG A 11 11.77 10.73 18.78
C ARG A 11 10.69 11.41 17.96
N MET A 12 11.06 11.85 16.77
CA MET A 12 10.12 12.36 15.78
C MET A 12 9.17 11.21 15.52
N THR A 13 7.97 11.29 16.07
CA THR A 13 6.89 10.38 15.72
C THR A 13 6.67 10.53 14.22
N ALA A 14 6.54 9.40 13.51
CA ALA A 14 6.24 9.41 12.09
C ALA A 14 5.03 10.30 11.80
N PRO A 15 5.03 11.08 10.70
CA PRO A 15 3.85 11.84 10.28
C PRO A 15 2.63 10.92 10.15
N VAL A 16 1.52 11.29 10.79
CA VAL A 16 0.24 10.61 10.63
C VAL A 16 -0.56 11.35 9.57
N LEU A 17 -0.89 10.68 8.46
CA LEU A 17 -1.66 11.26 7.36
C LEU A 17 -3.16 11.05 7.57
N SER A 18 -3.93 12.07 7.20
CA SER A 18 -5.39 11.93 7.02
C SER A 18 -5.72 11.35 5.65
N LEU A 19 -6.91 10.77 5.48
CA LEU A 19 -7.38 10.32 4.16
C LEU A 19 -7.34 11.47 3.14
N GLY A 20 -6.80 11.18 1.97
CA GLY A 20 -6.57 12.14 0.89
C GLY A 20 -5.31 13.01 1.05
N GLU A 21 -4.65 12.98 2.20
CA GLU A 21 -3.43 13.74 2.44
C GLU A 21 -2.26 13.16 1.62
N VAL A 22 -1.33 14.05 1.24
CA VAL A 22 -0.20 13.74 0.38
C VAL A 22 1.09 14.21 1.05
N THR A 23 2.12 13.36 1.01
CA THR A 23 3.49 13.73 1.40
C THR A 23 4.48 13.41 0.27
N ASP A 24 5.55 14.20 0.18
CA ASP A 24 6.65 13.93 -0.76
C ASP A 24 7.55 12.83 -0.15
N LEU A 25 7.90 11.81 -0.94
CA LEU A 25 8.94 10.84 -0.56
C LEU A 25 10.32 11.41 -0.89
N SER A 26 11.30 11.17 -0.01
CA SER A 26 12.66 11.70 -0.18
C SER A 26 13.28 11.16 -1.47
N ALA A 27 13.76 12.05 -2.35
CA ALA A 27 14.43 11.66 -3.59
C ALA A 27 15.78 10.95 -3.38
N ASN A 28 16.34 11.00 -2.16
CA ASN A 28 17.58 10.31 -1.81
C ASN A 28 17.33 8.86 -1.36
N ILE A 29 16.08 8.49 -1.10
CA ILE A 29 15.67 7.15 -0.67
C ILE A 29 14.92 6.52 -1.84
N THR A 30 15.44 5.40 -2.31
CA THR A 30 14.87 4.71 -3.48
C THR A 30 13.99 3.54 -3.06
N SER A 31 14.37 2.82 -2.00
CA SER A 31 13.64 1.68 -1.47
C SER A 31 12.64 2.09 -0.40
N TRP A 32 11.39 1.65 -0.56
CA TRP A 32 10.31 1.88 0.39
C TRP A 32 9.56 0.57 0.66
N SER A 33 9.13 0.40 1.91
CA SER A 33 8.26 -0.70 2.33
C SER A 33 6.91 -0.11 2.73
N VAL A 34 5.84 -0.55 2.09
CA VAL A 34 4.47 -0.27 2.51
C VAL A 34 4.01 -1.47 3.32
N ASN A 35 3.91 -1.32 4.63
CA ASN A 35 3.48 -2.37 5.54
C ASN A 35 2.00 -2.17 5.84
N ILE A 36 1.21 -3.23 5.67
CA ILE A 36 -0.24 -3.23 5.87
C ILE A 36 -0.55 -4.26 6.93
N ALA A 37 -1.23 -3.82 7.99
CA ALA A 37 -1.66 -4.69 9.06
C ALA A 37 -3.15 -4.45 9.36
N TRP A 38 -3.86 -5.52 9.66
CA TRP A 38 -5.26 -5.47 10.09
C TRP A 38 -5.44 -6.27 11.36
N LYS A 39 -6.50 -5.96 12.09
CA LYS A 39 -6.95 -6.78 13.20
C LYS A 39 -8.46 -6.89 13.12
N ALA A 40 -8.93 -8.09 12.82
CA ALA A 40 -10.36 -8.40 12.87
C ALA A 40 -10.91 -8.02 14.26
N GLU A 41 -11.95 -7.19 14.29
CA GLU A 41 -12.63 -6.85 15.55
C GLU A 41 -13.43 -8.03 16.12
N ALA A 42 -13.82 -8.98 15.26
CA ALA A 42 -14.49 -10.23 15.64
C ALA A 42 -13.47 -11.30 16.05
N VAL A 43 -13.64 -11.87 17.26
CA VAL A 43 -12.64 -12.70 17.95
C VAL A 43 -12.47 -14.12 17.36
N ASP A 44 -13.30 -14.55 16.41
CA ASP A 44 -13.31 -15.94 15.91
C ASP A 44 -13.42 -16.07 14.38
N ASP A 45 -13.29 -14.98 13.61
CA ASP A 45 -13.38 -15.02 12.14
C ASP A 45 -12.03 -14.65 11.50
N GLU A 46 -11.48 -15.59 10.73
CA GLU A 46 -10.33 -15.34 9.85
C GLU A 46 -10.82 -14.56 8.63
N PHE A 47 -10.21 -13.40 8.37
CA PHE A 47 -10.40 -12.66 7.14
C PHE A 47 -9.31 -13.07 6.17
N ASP A 48 -9.71 -13.59 5.02
CA ASP A 48 -8.80 -13.81 3.90
C ASP A 48 -8.66 -12.47 3.15
N ILE A 49 -7.50 -11.84 3.32
CA ILE A 49 -7.21 -10.52 2.73
C ILE A 49 -6.00 -10.65 1.83
N ASP A 50 -6.20 -10.28 0.58
CA ASP A 50 -5.15 -10.18 -0.42
C ASP A 50 -4.70 -8.73 -0.55
N ILE A 51 -3.42 -8.45 -0.30
CA ILE A 51 -2.79 -7.21 -0.72
C ILE A 51 -2.27 -7.37 -2.14
N VAL A 52 -2.53 -6.36 -2.96
CA VAL A 52 -2.08 -6.31 -4.34
C VAL A 52 -1.49 -4.95 -4.67
N ALA A 53 -0.62 -4.91 -5.68
CA ALA A 53 -0.10 -3.68 -6.24
C ALA A 53 -0.27 -3.66 -7.76
N PHE A 54 -0.72 -2.53 -8.30
CA PHE A 54 -0.80 -2.28 -9.74
C PHE A 54 0.23 -1.21 -10.10
N LEU A 55 1.16 -1.54 -10.99
CA LEU A 55 2.08 -0.58 -11.60
C LEU A 55 1.37 0.03 -12.82
N LEU A 56 1.22 1.35 -12.82
CA LEU A 56 0.32 2.05 -13.73
C LEU A 56 1.06 3.09 -14.56
N GLY A 57 0.75 3.07 -15.85
CA GLY A 57 1.15 4.11 -16.80
C GLY A 57 0.34 5.39 -16.68
N SER A 58 0.60 6.32 -17.60
CA SER A 58 -0.06 7.63 -17.67
C SER A 58 -1.57 7.59 -17.93
N ASP A 59 -2.09 6.46 -18.44
CA ASP A 59 -3.51 6.19 -18.67
C ASP A 59 -4.19 5.50 -17.48
N GLU A 60 -3.47 5.37 -16.36
CA GLU A 60 -3.90 4.70 -15.13
C GLU A 60 -4.22 3.20 -15.33
N LYS A 61 -3.51 2.56 -16.27
CA LYS A 61 -3.59 1.13 -16.56
C LYS A 61 -2.23 0.43 -16.41
N VAL A 62 -2.29 -0.87 -16.12
CA VAL A 62 -1.16 -1.78 -16.32
C VAL A 62 -0.83 -1.88 -17.81
N ASP A 63 0.44 -2.04 -18.18
CA ASP A 63 0.84 -2.26 -19.58
C ASP A 63 0.76 -3.75 -19.91
N THR A 64 1.12 -4.60 -18.95
CA THR A 64 1.06 -6.06 -19.03
C THR A 64 0.55 -6.68 -17.74
N ASP A 65 0.16 -7.96 -17.77
CA ASP A 65 -0.26 -8.67 -16.55
C ASP A 65 0.88 -8.79 -15.52
N ASP A 66 2.14 -8.68 -15.94
CA ASP A 66 3.30 -8.68 -15.03
C ASP A 66 3.36 -7.42 -14.14
N ASP A 67 2.71 -6.32 -14.56
CA ASP A 67 2.59 -5.08 -13.77
C ASP A 67 1.54 -5.21 -12.65
N PHE A 68 0.89 -6.36 -12.53
CA PHE A 68 0.01 -6.71 -11.43
C PHE A 68 0.73 -7.67 -10.47
N VAL A 69 1.07 -7.15 -9.29
CA VAL A 69 1.74 -7.90 -8.22
C VAL A 69 0.72 -8.35 -7.19
N PHE A 70 0.66 -9.65 -6.95
CA PHE A 70 -0.27 -10.30 -6.02
C PHE A 70 0.30 -11.66 -5.58
N TYR A 71 -0.38 -12.39 -4.69
CA TYR A 71 0.20 -13.59 -4.07
C TYR A 71 0.67 -14.70 -5.04
N ASN A 72 0.04 -14.86 -6.23
CA ASN A 72 0.49 -15.83 -7.24
C ASN A 72 1.59 -15.28 -8.17
N ASN A 73 1.74 -13.95 -8.24
CA ASN A 73 2.82 -13.28 -8.96
C ASN A 73 3.43 -12.20 -8.05
N PRO A 74 4.19 -12.58 -7.00
CA PRO A 74 4.56 -11.67 -5.92
C PRO A 74 5.72 -10.74 -6.30
N LEU A 75 6.23 -10.80 -7.53
CA LEU A 75 7.41 -10.07 -7.97
C LEU A 75 7.16 -9.36 -9.29
N PHE A 76 7.66 -8.14 -9.38
CA PHE A 76 7.87 -7.41 -10.62
C PHE A 76 9.37 -7.19 -10.84
N ASP A 77 9.84 -7.46 -12.06
CA ASP A 77 11.21 -7.24 -12.54
C ASP A 77 12.31 -7.63 -11.52
N ASP A 78 12.34 -8.91 -11.13
CA ASP A 78 13.34 -9.47 -10.18
C ASP A 78 13.38 -8.76 -8.81
N GLY A 79 12.22 -8.27 -8.33
CA GLY A 79 12.05 -7.70 -6.99
C GLY A 79 12.14 -6.18 -6.93
N VAL A 80 12.04 -5.48 -8.07
CA VAL A 80 11.84 -4.02 -8.10
C VAL A 80 10.54 -3.65 -7.38
N VAL A 81 9.49 -4.48 -7.52
CA VAL A 81 8.35 -4.51 -6.60
C VAL A 81 8.19 -5.94 -6.10
N GLU A 82 8.01 -6.11 -4.79
CA GLU A 82 7.85 -7.41 -4.15
C GLU A 82 6.72 -7.35 -3.12
N LEU A 83 5.83 -8.33 -3.17
CA LEU A 83 4.83 -8.60 -2.13
C LEU A 83 5.33 -9.71 -1.20
N THR A 84 5.34 -9.47 0.11
CA THR A 84 5.60 -10.50 1.13
C THR A 84 4.48 -10.63 2.13
N ILE A 85 4.26 -11.86 2.60
CA ILE A 85 3.31 -12.18 3.68
C ILE A 85 4.13 -12.35 4.96
N ASP A 86 4.07 -11.33 5.80
CA ASP A 86 4.94 -11.21 6.99
C ASP A 86 4.25 -11.74 8.26
N GLY A 87 2.95 -12.03 8.19
CA GLY A 87 2.16 -12.69 9.22
C GLY A 87 0.74 -13.05 8.76
N SER A 88 -0.08 -13.59 9.67
CA SER A 88 -1.49 -13.93 9.37
C SER A 88 -2.39 -12.71 9.16
N SER A 89 -1.93 -11.52 9.54
CA SER A 89 -2.68 -10.27 9.39
C SER A 89 -1.75 -9.09 9.05
N GLU A 90 -0.64 -9.41 8.39
CA GLU A 90 0.41 -8.46 8.02
C GLU A 90 1.01 -8.86 6.68
N GLN A 91 1.00 -7.93 5.73
CA GLN A 91 1.61 -8.07 4.41
C GLN A 91 2.36 -6.79 4.05
N CYS A 92 3.40 -6.92 3.23
CA CYS A 92 4.29 -5.83 2.86
C CYS A 92 4.44 -5.75 1.34
N VAL A 93 4.36 -4.54 0.78
CA VAL A 93 4.80 -4.26 -0.59
C VAL A 93 6.09 -3.45 -0.53
N ARG A 94 7.20 -4.04 -0.96
CA ARG A 94 8.48 -3.35 -1.15
C ARG A 94 8.58 -2.80 -2.56
N VAL A 95 9.15 -1.62 -2.70
CA VAL A 95 9.37 -0.97 -4.00
C VAL A 95 10.71 -0.26 -4.04
N ASP A 96 11.49 -0.48 -5.10
CA ASP A 96 12.62 0.35 -5.49
C ASP A 96 12.22 1.37 -6.57
N LEU A 97 11.91 2.59 -6.13
CA LEU A 97 11.44 3.69 -6.97
C LEU A 97 12.46 4.17 -8.01
N ALA A 98 13.75 3.85 -7.84
CA ALA A 98 14.79 4.22 -8.80
C ALA A 98 14.92 3.21 -9.94
N SER A 99 14.47 1.97 -9.73
CA SER A 99 14.56 0.88 -10.70
C SER A 99 13.26 0.68 -11.48
N LEU A 100 12.18 1.40 -11.14
CA LEU A 100 10.95 1.38 -11.91
C LEU A 100 11.15 1.87 -13.35
N PRO A 101 10.46 1.25 -14.33
CA PRO A 101 10.45 1.74 -15.71
C PRO A 101 9.95 3.20 -15.78
N ALA A 102 10.42 3.94 -16.79
CA ALA A 102 10.11 5.36 -16.92
C ALA A 102 8.62 5.63 -17.20
N GLU A 103 7.95 4.66 -17.80
CA GLU A 103 6.51 4.64 -18.08
C GLU A 103 5.65 4.42 -16.83
N CYS A 104 6.19 3.85 -15.75
CA CYS A 104 5.46 3.71 -14.49
C CYS A 104 5.36 5.06 -13.78
N GLU A 105 4.15 5.62 -13.74
CA GLU A 105 3.87 6.91 -13.11
C GLU A 105 3.18 6.77 -11.76
N ARG A 106 2.59 5.61 -11.47
CA ARG A 106 1.87 5.35 -10.22
C ARG A 106 1.91 3.88 -9.85
N ILE A 107 1.97 3.60 -8.55
CA ILE A 107 1.70 2.31 -7.95
C ILE A 107 0.47 2.46 -7.07
N ALA A 108 -0.60 1.74 -7.39
CA ALA A 108 -1.79 1.66 -6.56
C ALA A 108 -1.73 0.38 -5.72
N ILE A 109 -1.76 0.52 -4.40
CA ILE A 109 -1.76 -0.62 -3.48
C ILE A 109 -3.17 -0.77 -2.91
N ALA A 110 -3.75 -1.95 -3.06
CA ALA A 110 -5.10 -2.25 -2.68
C ALA A 110 -5.18 -3.50 -1.81
N ALA A 111 -6.27 -3.62 -1.06
CA ALA A 111 -6.65 -4.83 -0.37
C ALA A 111 -7.97 -5.35 -0.94
N ALA A 112 -8.12 -6.67 -1.01
CA ALA A 112 -9.35 -7.36 -1.33
C ALA A 112 -9.69 -8.36 -0.23
N ILE A 113 -10.95 -8.44 0.15
CA ILE A 113 -11.46 -9.45 1.08
C ILE A 113 -12.15 -10.53 0.24
N ASP A 114 -11.76 -11.79 0.43
CA ASP A 114 -12.43 -12.91 -0.27
C ASP A 114 -13.82 -13.22 0.34
N GLY A 115 -14.70 -13.76 -0.51
CA GLY A 115 -16.06 -14.12 -0.14
C GLY A 115 -17.01 -12.92 0.02
N ASP A 116 -17.89 -13.04 1.02
CA ASP A 116 -19.01 -12.12 1.27
C ASP A 116 -18.72 -11.08 2.38
N ARG A 117 -17.51 -11.09 2.94
CA ARG A 117 -17.10 -10.16 4.01
C ARG A 117 -16.69 -8.81 3.45
N THR A 118 -16.84 -7.78 4.27
CA THR A 118 -16.62 -6.39 3.87
C THR A 118 -15.61 -5.68 4.77
N PHE A 119 -15.09 -4.54 4.31
CA PHE A 119 -14.21 -3.70 5.13
C PHE A 119 -14.94 -3.12 6.35
N GLY A 120 -16.27 -3.04 6.33
CA GLY A 120 -17.07 -2.73 7.52
C GLY A 120 -17.10 -3.85 8.56
N ASP A 121 -16.96 -5.12 8.15
CA ASP A 121 -16.83 -6.26 9.07
C ASP A 121 -15.42 -6.38 9.64
N LEU A 122 -14.40 -6.03 8.84
CA LEU A 122 -12.99 -6.12 9.19
C LEU A 122 -12.59 -5.09 10.26
N GLY A 123 -13.05 -3.85 10.08
CA GLY A 123 -12.62 -2.70 10.88
C GLY A 123 -11.34 -2.06 10.33
N ALA A 124 -10.48 -1.62 11.24
CA ALA A 124 -9.33 -0.77 10.90
C ALA A 124 -8.19 -1.52 10.18
N VAL A 125 -7.73 -0.95 9.07
CA VAL A 125 -6.48 -1.32 8.38
C VAL A 125 -5.43 -0.25 8.64
N SER A 126 -4.30 -0.64 9.22
CA SER A 126 -3.17 0.25 9.49
C SER A 126 -2.14 0.14 8.38
N VAL A 127 -1.62 1.27 7.92
CA VAL A 127 -0.54 1.34 6.93
C VAL A 127 0.63 2.14 7.48
N SER A 128 1.85 1.62 7.35
CA SER A 128 3.10 2.38 7.51
C SER A 128 3.92 2.35 6.23
N VAL A 129 4.59 3.47 5.93
CA VAL A 129 5.50 3.58 4.80
C VAL A 129 6.89 3.88 5.34
N ASP A 130 7.76 2.88 5.22
CA ASP A 130 9.05 2.81 5.88
C ASP A 130 10.20 2.79 4.86
N SER A 131 11.35 3.27 5.30
CA SER A 131 12.64 3.21 4.62
C SER A 131 13.71 2.75 5.59
N ASP A 132 14.94 2.55 5.11
CA ASP A 132 16.10 2.31 5.96
C ASP A 132 16.43 3.49 6.89
N GLU A 133 16.02 4.71 6.52
CA GLU A 133 16.14 5.91 7.36
C GLU A 133 14.98 6.07 8.37
N GLY A 134 13.93 5.26 8.28
CA GLY A 134 12.77 5.23 9.18
C GLY A 134 11.42 5.44 8.49
N THR A 135 10.38 5.66 9.29
CA THR A 135 8.99 5.80 8.82
C THR A 135 8.71 7.18 8.25
N ALA A 136 8.32 7.24 6.97
CA ALA A 136 7.92 8.48 6.31
C ALA A 136 6.47 8.88 6.59
N ALA A 137 5.57 7.91 6.75
CA ALA A 137 4.16 8.16 7.04
C ALA A 137 3.47 6.95 7.68
N THR A 138 2.43 7.22 8.45
CA THR A 138 1.46 6.21 8.89
C THR A 138 0.04 6.74 8.70
N PHE A 139 -0.93 5.84 8.51
CA PHE A 139 -2.35 6.18 8.47
C PHE A 139 -3.19 4.94 8.78
N VAL A 140 -4.45 5.18 9.17
CA VAL A 140 -5.44 4.13 9.46
C VAL A 140 -6.65 4.36 8.57
N LEU A 141 -7.13 3.27 7.97
CA LEU A 141 -8.33 3.23 7.15
C LEU A 141 -9.39 2.46 7.95
N ASP A 142 -10.35 3.19 8.53
CA ASP A 142 -11.39 2.65 9.42
C ASP A 142 -12.82 3.02 8.96
N ALA A 143 -12.94 3.69 7.82
CA ALA A 143 -14.20 4.17 7.28
C ALA A 143 -14.87 3.17 6.31
N GLY A 144 -14.45 1.91 6.34
CA GLY A 144 -15.04 0.85 5.51
C GLY A 144 -16.51 0.61 5.85
N THR A 145 -17.29 0.28 4.84
CA THR A 145 -18.72 -0.04 4.93
C THR A 145 -19.01 -1.35 4.20
N THR A 146 -19.68 -1.33 3.05
CA THR A 146 -20.08 -2.52 2.28
C THR A 146 -19.02 -3.00 1.30
N GLU A 147 -17.90 -2.30 1.21
CA GLU A 147 -16.90 -2.53 0.19
C GLU A 147 -16.12 -3.82 0.43
N ARG A 148 -15.76 -4.52 -0.65
CA ARG A 148 -14.97 -5.76 -0.63
C ARG A 148 -13.55 -5.57 -1.16
N THR A 149 -13.31 -4.46 -1.86
CA THR A 149 -11.97 -4.03 -2.24
C THR A 149 -11.75 -2.59 -1.80
N MET A 150 -10.51 -2.23 -1.48
CA MET A 150 -10.14 -0.88 -1.09
C MET A 150 -8.75 -0.51 -1.61
N VAL A 151 -8.64 0.64 -2.29
CA VAL A 151 -7.35 1.25 -2.60
C VAL A 151 -6.85 1.93 -1.34
N LEU A 152 -5.78 1.38 -0.76
CA LEU A 152 -5.24 1.81 0.52
C LEU A 152 -4.40 3.08 0.34
N THR A 153 -3.49 3.03 -0.64
CA THR A 153 -2.52 4.09 -0.89
C THR A 153 -2.04 4.10 -2.33
N GLU A 154 -1.54 5.26 -2.74
CA GLU A 154 -0.89 5.45 -4.03
C GLU A 154 0.50 6.05 -3.81
N ILE A 155 1.50 5.48 -4.49
CA ILE A 155 2.81 6.11 -4.68
C ILE A 155 2.87 6.58 -6.13
N TYR A 156 3.01 7.87 -6.37
CA TYR A 156 2.89 8.42 -7.73
C TYR A 156 3.89 9.54 -7.99
N ARG A 157 4.25 9.70 -9.26
CA ARG A 157 5.19 10.73 -9.69
C ARG A 157 4.47 12.00 -10.09
N ARG A 158 4.87 13.14 -9.53
CA ARG A 158 4.36 14.45 -9.94
C ARG A 158 5.47 15.49 -9.90
N ALA A 159 5.64 16.22 -11.00
CA ALA A 159 6.68 17.25 -11.14
C ALA A 159 8.09 16.76 -10.77
N GLY A 160 8.42 15.53 -11.19
CA GLY A 160 9.73 14.91 -10.97
C GLY A 160 9.97 14.32 -9.59
N LYS A 161 8.96 14.32 -8.70
CA LYS A 161 9.05 13.75 -7.35
C LYS A 161 8.07 12.60 -7.17
N TRP A 162 8.47 11.60 -6.40
CA TRP A 162 7.55 10.58 -5.89
C TRP A 162 6.78 11.12 -4.68
N ARG A 163 5.50 10.79 -4.63
CA ARG A 163 4.56 11.23 -3.60
C ARG A 163 3.76 10.05 -3.11
N LEU A 164 3.49 10.05 -1.82
CA LEU A 164 2.60 9.10 -1.17
C LEU A 164 1.27 9.79 -0.89
N ARG A 165 0.16 9.10 -1.14
CA ARG A 165 -1.19 9.55 -0.79
C ARG A 165 -1.92 8.47 0.01
N ALA A 166 -2.49 8.83 1.14
CA ALA A 166 -3.47 7.99 1.83
C ALA A 166 -4.80 8.06 1.07
N VAL A 167 -5.37 6.93 0.62
CA VAL A 167 -6.54 6.92 -0.28
C VAL A 167 -7.80 6.49 0.46
N GLY A 168 -7.91 5.22 0.85
CA GLY A 168 -9.08 4.69 1.55
C GLY A 168 -10.36 4.64 0.69
N GLN A 169 -10.23 4.48 -0.63
CA GLN A 169 -11.38 4.39 -1.54
C GLN A 169 -11.81 2.94 -1.68
N GLY A 170 -12.99 2.61 -1.16
CA GLY A 170 -13.59 1.28 -1.29
C GLY A 170 -14.40 1.09 -2.58
N TYR A 171 -14.61 -0.17 -2.96
CA TYR A 171 -15.53 -0.63 -3.99
C TYR A 171 -16.26 -1.90 -3.54
N ASP A 172 -17.54 -2.02 -3.91
CA ASP A 172 -18.37 -3.20 -3.59
C ASP A 172 -17.97 -4.46 -4.41
N ASP A 173 -17.20 -4.27 -5.48
CA ASP A 173 -16.74 -5.36 -6.34
C ASP A 173 -15.51 -6.08 -5.76
N GLY A 174 -15.31 -7.32 -6.18
CA GLY A 174 -14.17 -8.15 -5.76
C GLY A 174 -12.90 -7.87 -6.56
N LEU A 175 -11.81 -8.55 -6.22
CA LEU A 175 -10.48 -8.31 -6.78
C LEU A 175 -10.46 -8.35 -8.32
N ALA A 176 -11.12 -9.32 -8.95
CA ALA A 176 -11.15 -9.43 -10.42
C ALA A 176 -11.72 -8.17 -11.11
N ALA A 177 -12.78 -7.58 -10.56
CA ALA A 177 -13.35 -6.36 -11.11
C ALA A 177 -12.44 -5.13 -10.89
N LEU A 178 -11.74 -5.08 -9.75
CA LEU A 178 -10.73 -4.06 -9.49
C LEU A 178 -9.54 -4.20 -10.47
N ALA A 179 -9.10 -5.43 -10.73
CA ALA A 179 -8.01 -5.71 -11.67
C ALA A 179 -8.38 -5.27 -13.09
N VAL A 180 -9.58 -5.60 -13.57
CA VAL A 180 -10.11 -5.12 -14.86
C VAL A 180 -10.20 -3.58 -14.90
N ARG A 181 -10.56 -2.94 -13.79
CA ARG A 181 -10.56 -1.47 -13.68
C ARG A 181 -9.16 -0.89 -13.89
N TYR A 182 -8.11 -1.60 -13.50
CA TYR A 182 -6.71 -1.22 -13.77
C TYR A 182 -6.13 -1.81 -15.06
N GLY A 183 -6.94 -2.53 -15.86
CA GLY A 183 -6.55 -2.99 -17.20
C GLY A 183 -5.97 -4.39 -17.29
N VAL A 184 -5.96 -5.14 -16.18
CA VAL A 184 -5.55 -6.56 -16.17
C VAL A 184 -6.55 -7.39 -16.97
N ASP A 185 -6.05 -8.31 -17.79
CA ASP A 185 -6.88 -9.32 -18.45
C ASP A 185 -7.09 -10.51 -17.51
N VAL A 186 -8.33 -10.76 -17.09
CA VAL A 186 -8.68 -11.81 -16.12
C VAL A 186 -9.21 -13.09 -16.80
N ASP A 187 -9.27 -13.11 -18.14
CA ASP A 187 -9.82 -14.22 -18.94
C ASP A 187 -8.74 -15.07 -19.66
N ALA A 188 -7.45 -14.89 -19.33
CA ALA A 188 -6.31 -15.55 -19.99
C ALA A 188 -6.03 -17.00 -19.52
#